data_AF-A0A3A5VEH3-F1
#
_entry.id   AF-A0A3A5VEH3-F1
#
_cell.length_a   1.000
_cell.length_b   1.000
_cell.length_c   1.000
_cell.angle_alpha   90.00
_cell.angle_beta   90.00
_cell.angle_gamma   90.00
#
_symmetry.space_group_name_H-M   'P 1'
#
loop_
_entity.id
_entity.type
_entity.pdbx_description
1 polymer ?
#
loop_
_entity_poly.entity_id
_entity_poly.type
_entity_poly.pdbx_seq_one_letter_code
_entity_poly.pdbx_strand_id
1 'polypeptide(L)'
;PGLTTELPHHWEIGLDDGTGGGEEAPMEHQEVRGGLFLRPMRSMEFGGRSPIKDGEIVLEPPQLSWPGTVSSELIRIHWELILRIEREKGGPLLWVQPLEVRHPLESAVIDSIPTNDGRTESDTF
;
A
#
# COMPACT_ATOMS: atom_id res chain seq x y z
N PRO A 1 -1.56 -4.11 -1.13
CA PRO A 1 -1.91 -3.76 0.25
C PRO A 1 -0.65 -3.93 1.08
N GLY A 2 -0.17 -2.75 1.46
CA GLY A 2 1.13 -2.41 2.02
C GLY A 2 1.73 -3.41 3.00
N LEU A 3 2.55 -4.37 2.60
CA LEU A 3 3.62 -4.81 3.50
C LEU A 3 4.79 -3.84 3.22
N THR A 4 4.77 -2.75 3.99
CA THR A 4 5.57 -1.54 3.76
C THR A 4 7.08 -1.82 3.74
N THR A 5 7.77 -1.20 2.79
CA THR A 5 9.23 -1.03 2.72
C THR A 5 9.81 -0.61 4.05
N GLU A 6 10.93 -1.22 4.43
CA GLU A 6 11.70 -0.78 5.60
C GLU A 6 12.00 0.73 5.54
N LEU A 7 11.67 1.43 6.63
CA LEU A 7 11.95 2.85 6.79
C LEU A 7 13.45 3.06 7.02
N PRO A 8 14.07 4.15 6.51
CA PRO A 8 15.44 4.50 6.88
C PRO A 8 15.51 4.75 8.39
N HIS A 9 16.41 4.03 9.06
CA HIS A 9 16.58 3.96 10.50
C HIS A 9 16.42 5.31 11.25
N HIS A 10 15.41 5.42 12.12
CA HIS A 10 15.49 6.30 13.29
C HIS A 10 14.58 5.86 14.47
N TRP A 11 15.23 5.26 15.48
CA TRP A 11 15.22 5.56 16.93
C TRP A 11 14.09 5.18 17.92
N GLU A 12 12.91 4.64 17.57
CA GLU A 12 12.00 4.12 18.60
C GLU A 12 11.97 2.59 18.66
N ILE A 13 12.61 2.05 19.70
CA ILE A 13 12.62 0.62 20.03
C ILE A 13 11.19 0.21 20.39
N GLY A 14 10.45 -0.34 19.43
CA GLY A 14 9.08 -0.80 19.61
C GLY A 14 8.16 -0.63 18.40
N LEU A 15 8.59 0.09 17.36
CA LEU A 15 7.83 0.29 16.10
C LEU A 15 8.43 -0.49 14.91
N ASP A 16 9.34 -1.42 15.20
CA ASP A 16 10.18 -2.16 14.24
C ASP A 16 9.54 -3.46 13.72
N ASP A 17 8.21 -3.62 13.84
CA ASP A 17 7.49 -4.73 13.22
C ASP A 17 6.89 -4.38 11.86
N GLY A 18 7.26 -3.21 11.31
CA GLY A 18 6.77 -2.74 10.01
C GLY A 18 5.29 -2.36 10.01
N THR A 19 4.64 -2.28 11.19
CA THR A 19 3.27 -1.82 11.33
C THR A 19 3.26 -0.46 12.01
N GLY A 20 2.80 0.59 11.31
CA GLY A 20 2.25 1.76 12.03
C GLY A 20 3.04 3.07 12.06
N GLY A 21 4.17 3.23 11.36
CA GLY A 21 4.88 4.52 11.32
C GLY A 21 4.15 5.67 10.58
N GLY A 22 3.01 5.40 9.93
CA GLY A 22 2.24 6.40 9.18
C GLY A 22 0.74 6.13 9.07
N GLU A 23 0.27 5.06 9.69
CA GLU A 23 -1.15 4.71 9.71
C GLU A 23 -1.89 5.33 10.91
N GLU A 24 -1.17 5.74 11.95
CA GLU A 24 -1.76 6.19 13.22
C GLU A 24 -1.62 7.69 13.50
N ALA A 25 -0.79 8.45 12.79
CA ALA A 25 -0.71 9.89 13.00
C ALA A 25 -1.93 10.56 12.36
N PRO A 26 -2.98 10.91 13.12
CA PRO A 26 -4.19 11.44 12.55
C PRO A 26 -3.97 12.93 12.25
N MET A 27 -4.61 13.46 11.20
CA MET A 27 -4.64 14.91 11.03
C MET A 27 -5.52 15.50 12.15
N GLU A 28 -4.90 16.19 13.11
CA GLU A 28 -5.59 16.88 14.19
C GLU A 28 -6.10 18.24 13.69
N HIS A 29 -7.43 18.39 13.56
CA HIS A 29 -8.01 19.72 13.39
C HIS A 29 -8.21 20.36 14.77
N GLN A 30 -7.39 21.36 15.10
CA GLN A 30 -7.33 22.02 16.42
C GLN A 30 -8.60 22.81 16.81
N GLU A 31 -9.64 22.88 15.98
CA GLU A 31 -10.80 23.77 16.17
C GLU A 31 -12.07 23.06 16.69
N VAL A 32 -12.03 21.75 16.97
CA VAL A 32 -13.21 21.00 17.44
C VAL A 32 -12.99 20.45 18.85
N ARG A 33 -13.80 20.90 19.83
CA ARG A 33 -13.87 20.31 21.17
C ARG A 33 -14.26 18.82 21.05
N GLY A 34 -13.30 17.93 21.19
CA GLY A 34 -13.48 16.49 21.04
C GLY A 34 -12.49 15.80 20.10
N GLY A 35 -11.62 16.55 19.41
CA GLY A 35 -10.54 15.99 18.60
C GLY A 35 -11.07 15.16 17.43
N LEU A 36 -11.37 15.81 16.30
CA LEU A 36 -11.69 15.08 15.07
C LEU A 36 -10.39 14.59 14.45
N PHE A 37 -10.11 13.30 14.63
CA PHE A 37 -8.96 12.62 14.03
C PHE A 37 -9.38 12.06 12.67
N LEU A 38 -8.97 12.74 11.60
CA LEU A 38 -9.16 12.21 10.25
C LEU A 38 -8.12 11.13 9.99
N ARG A 39 -8.58 9.88 9.83
CA ARG A 39 -7.74 8.80 9.31
C ARG A 39 -7.46 9.06 7.83
N PRO A 40 -6.22 8.89 7.36
CA PRO A 40 -5.93 8.94 5.93
C PRO A 40 -6.85 7.99 5.17
N MET A 41 -7.35 8.44 4.01
CA MET A 41 -8.13 7.59 3.13
C MET A 41 -7.23 6.46 2.62
N ARG A 42 -7.69 5.21 2.79
CA ARG A 42 -7.02 4.04 2.24
C ARG A 42 -7.62 3.74 0.88
N SER A 43 -6.79 3.76 -0.15
CA SER A 43 -7.16 3.39 -1.50
C SER A 43 -6.06 2.56 -2.11
N MET A 44 -6.45 1.57 -2.89
CA MET A 44 -5.54 0.65 -3.55
C MET A 44 -6.23 0.00 -4.74
N GLU A 45 -5.42 -0.49 -5.67
CA GLU A 45 -5.86 -1.32 -6.78
C GLU A 45 -4.83 -2.42 -7.00
N PHE A 46 -5.28 -3.60 -7.38
CA PHE A 46 -4.39 -4.68 -7.77
C PHE A 46 -4.11 -4.61 -9.27
N GLY A 47 -2.85 -4.84 -9.65
CA GLY A 47 -2.51 -5.22 -11.01
C GLY A 47 -2.89 -6.67 -11.32
N GLY A 48 -2.43 -7.13 -12.48
CA GLY A 48 -2.55 -8.52 -12.91
C GLY A 48 -1.82 -9.50 -12.00
N ARG A 49 -2.23 -10.77 -12.08
CA ARG A 49 -1.63 -11.89 -11.35
C ARG A 49 -1.14 -12.93 -12.34
N SER A 50 0.02 -13.52 -12.08
CA SER A 50 0.58 -14.59 -12.89
C SER A 50 1.15 -15.69 -11.99
N PRO A 51 0.96 -16.99 -12.31
CA PRO A 51 1.61 -18.06 -11.58
C PRO A 51 3.13 -18.01 -11.78
N ILE A 52 3.86 -18.45 -10.76
CA ILE A 52 5.32 -18.53 -10.83
C ILE A 52 5.74 -19.59 -11.83
N LYS A 53 6.65 -19.21 -12.73
CA LYS A 53 7.24 -20.06 -13.78
C LYS A 53 8.72 -19.73 -13.88
N ASP A 54 9.49 -20.65 -14.44
CA ASP A 54 10.90 -20.39 -14.75
C ASP A 54 11.02 -19.33 -15.84
N GLY A 55 11.95 -18.39 -15.65
CA GLY A 55 12.22 -17.30 -16.59
C GLY A 55 11.52 -15.99 -16.24
N GLU A 56 11.29 -15.16 -17.26
CA GLU A 56 10.69 -13.83 -17.09
C GLU A 56 9.17 -13.95 -16.92
N ILE A 57 8.63 -13.20 -15.95
CA ILE A 57 7.20 -13.09 -15.67
C ILE A 57 6.79 -11.65 -15.93
N VAL A 58 5.81 -11.46 -16.81
CA VAL A 58 5.20 -10.16 -17.10
C VAL A 58 3.90 -10.04 -16.30
N LEU A 59 3.75 -8.93 -15.59
CA LEU A 59 2.54 -8.60 -14.84
C LEU A 59 1.87 -7.38 -15.48
N GLU A 60 0.56 -7.46 -15.63
CA GLU A 60 -0.23 -6.29 -16.03
C GLU A 60 -0.26 -5.27 -14.89
N PRO A 61 -0.10 -3.96 -15.17
CA PRO A 61 -0.28 -2.94 -14.14
C PRO A 61 -1.76 -2.84 -13.71
N PRO A 62 -2.06 -2.10 -12.62
CA PRO A 62 -3.42 -1.69 -12.28
C PRO A 62 -4.10 -0.94 -13.44
N GLN A 63 -5.43 -0.97 -13.50
CA GLN A 63 -6.18 -0.40 -14.62
C GLN A 63 -6.30 1.13 -14.54
N LEU A 64 -6.40 1.70 -13.34
CA LEU A 64 -6.48 3.14 -13.17
C LEU A 64 -5.11 3.80 -13.39
N SER A 65 -5.14 5.07 -13.77
CA SER A 65 -3.93 5.87 -14.00
C SER A 65 -3.33 6.33 -12.67
N TRP A 66 -2.69 5.40 -11.95
CA TRP A 66 -1.95 5.72 -10.73
C TRP A 66 -0.65 6.46 -11.03
N PRO A 67 -0.26 7.48 -10.25
CA PRO A 67 1.05 8.08 -10.35
C PRO A 67 2.14 7.12 -9.85
N GLY A 68 3.40 7.48 -10.11
CA GLY A 68 4.56 6.80 -9.54
C GLY A 68 4.63 6.91 -8.01
N THR A 69 5.72 6.42 -7.45
CA THR A 69 5.95 6.44 -6.00
C THR A 69 6.03 7.89 -5.49
N VAL A 70 5.17 8.23 -4.53
CA VAL A 70 5.11 9.56 -3.87
C VAL A 70 5.28 9.39 -2.37
N SER A 71 6.21 10.13 -1.78
CA SER A 71 6.37 10.26 -0.34
C SER A 71 6.33 11.74 0.04
N SER A 72 5.13 12.26 0.28
CA SER A 72 4.90 13.64 0.71
C SER A 72 4.19 13.68 2.06
N GLU A 73 4.10 14.87 2.66
CA GLU A 73 3.38 15.10 3.91
C GLU A 73 1.86 14.93 3.77
N LEU A 74 1.31 15.13 2.57
CA LEU A 74 -0.14 15.10 2.32
C LEU A 74 -0.63 13.77 1.74
N ILE A 75 0.12 13.21 0.78
CA ILE A 75 -0.21 11.96 0.11
C ILE A 75 0.99 11.02 0.06
N ARG A 76 0.72 9.73 0.19
CA ARG A 76 1.71 8.66 0.02
C ARG A 76 1.18 7.65 -0.96
N ILE A 77 1.97 7.35 -1.99
CA ILE A 77 1.64 6.39 -3.04
C ILE A 77 2.84 5.48 -3.16
N HIS A 78 2.64 4.19 -2.91
CA HIS A 78 3.68 3.18 -3.00
C HIS A 78 3.18 2.01 -3.83
N TRP A 79 4.12 1.29 -4.42
CA TRP A 79 3.87 0.18 -5.31
C TRP A 79 4.50 -1.08 -4.72
N GLU A 80 3.87 -2.22 -4.93
CA GLU A 80 4.27 -3.47 -4.32
C GLU A 80 4.13 -4.63 -5.29
N LEU A 81 5.13 -5.50 -5.29
CA LEU A 81 5.05 -6.84 -5.84
C LEU A 81 4.75 -7.82 -4.72
N ILE A 82 3.70 -8.62 -4.90
CA ILE A 82 3.26 -9.60 -3.90
C ILE A 82 3.45 -11.01 -4.45
N LEU A 83 4.26 -11.81 -3.77
CA LEU A 83 4.33 -13.25 -3.97
C LEU A 83 3.45 -13.94 -2.93
N ARG A 84 2.37 -14.58 -3.40
CA ARG A 84 1.48 -15.38 -2.56
C ARG A 84 1.82 -16.86 -2.70
N ILE A 85 2.19 -17.48 -1.59
CA ILE A 85 2.52 -18.90 -1.51
C ILE A 85 1.38 -19.61 -0.78
N GLU A 86 0.60 -20.40 -1.51
CA GLU A 86 -0.40 -21.26 -0.90
C GLU A 86 0.27 -22.37 -0.08
N ARG A 87 -0.21 -22.56 1.14
CA ARG A 87 0.23 -23.64 2.03
C ARG A 87 -0.97 -24.50 2.40
N GLU A 88 -0.75 -25.80 2.48
CA GLU A 88 -1.80 -26.75 2.90
C GLU A 88 -2.28 -26.51 4.34
N LYS A 89 -1.42 -25.95 5.20
CA LYS A 89 -1.70 -25.62 6.60
C LYS A 89 -1.14 -24.26 6.97
N GLY A 90 -1.87 -23.50 7.79
CA GLY A 90 -1.42 -22.21 8.33
C GLY A 90 -1.70 -20.98 7.45
N GLY A 91 -2.59 -21.09 6.45
CA GLY A 91 -2.95 -19.99 5.56
C GLY A 91 -1.84 -19.61 4.57
N PRO A 92 -2.11 -18.72 3.61
CA PRO A 92 -1.11 -18.29 2.63
C PRO A 92 0.06 -17.55 3.31
N LEU A 93 1.27 -17.73 2.79
CA LEU A 93 2.42 -16.88 3.12
C LEU A 93 2.53 -15.79 2.06
N LEU A 94 2.63 -14.54 2.49
CA LEU A 94 2.84 -13.41 1.60
C LEU A 94 4.28 -12.92 1.77
N TRP A 95 5.01 -12.85 0.67
CA TRP A 95 6.24 -12.07 0.57
C TRP A 95 5.95 -10.84 -0.28
N VAL A 96 6.43 -9.69 0.16
CA VAL A 96 6.14 -8.42 -0.50
C VAL A 96 7.42 -7.66 -0.71
N GLN A 97 7.57 -7.17 -1.93
CA GLN A 97 8.68 -6.34 -2.33
C GLN A 97 8.15 -4.97 -2.77
N PRO A 98 8.57 -3.90 -2.10
CA PRO A 98 8.21 -2.56 -2.54
C PRO A 98 8.95 -2.18 -3.81
N LEU A 99 8.29 -1.37 -4.63
CA LEU A 99 8.77 -0.91 -5.93
C LEU A 99 8.83 0.62 -5.97
N GLU A 100 9.94 1.14 -6.48
CA GLU A 100 10.05 2.54 -6.88
C GLU A 100 9.58 2.68 -8.33
N VAL A 101 8.39 3.22 -8.52
CA VAL A 101 7.77 3.38 -9.83
C VAL A 101 7.89 4.85 -10.26
N ARG A 102 8.37 5.07 -11.49
CA ARG A 102 8.46 6.41 -12.06
C ARG A 102 7.07 6.95 -12.39
N HIS A 103 6.93 8.27 -12.29
CA HIS A 103 5.71 8.93 -12.76
C HIS A 103 5.51 8.72 -14.27
N PRO A 104 4.24 8.59 -14.72
CA PRO A 104 3.93 8.68 -16.14
C PRO A 104 4.37 10.03 -16.72
N LEU A 105 4.62 10.07 -18.03
CA LEU A 105 4.99 11.30 -18.73
C LEU A 105 3.84 12.32 -18.77
N GLU A 106 2.61 11.81 -18.77
CA GLU A 106 1.38 12.59 -18.71
C GLU A 106 0.83 12.60 -17.27
N SER A 107 -0.03 13.57 -16.96
CA SER A 107 -0.67 13.63 -15.64
C SER A 107 -1.51 12.39 -15.37
N ALA A 108 -1.25 11.74 -14.24
CA ALA A 108 -2.07 10.66 -13.71
C ALA A 108 -3.43 11.21 -13.22
N VAL A 109 -4.53 10.67 -13.74
CA VAL A 109 -5.90 11.10 -13.39
C VAL A 109 -6.74 9.88 -13.03
N ILE A 110 -7.36 9.93 -11.85
CA ILE A 110 -8.31 8.92 -11.37
C ILE A 110 -9.61 9.66 -11.02
N ASP A 111 -10.63 9.53 -11.87
CA ASP A 111 -11.91 10.25 -11.71
C ASP A 111 -12.70 9.80 -10.48
N SER A 112 -12.60 8.51 -10.14
CA SER A 112 -13.24 7.92 -8.97
C SER A 112 -12.25 7.01 -8.26
N ILE A 113 -11.73 7.50 -7.12
CA ILE A 113 -10.74 6.77 -6.32
C ILE A 113 -11.45 5.60 -5.63
N PRO A 114 -10.96 4.35 -5.80
CA PRO A 114 -11.54 3.20 -5.12
C PRO A 114 -11.21 3.26 -3.62
N THR A 115 -12.16 3.63 -2.78
CA THR A 115 -11.95 3.65 -1.34
C THR A 115 -12.05 2.22 -0.80
N ASN A 116 -11.01 1.76 -0.09
CA ASN A 116 -11.09 0.50 0.65
C ASN A 116 -11.35 0.81 2.13
N ASP A 117 -12.60 0.61 2.57
CA ASP A 117 -13.07 0.73 3.95
C ASP A 117 -12.56 -0.44 4.82
N GLY A 118 -12.23 -1.58 4.21
CA GLY A 118 -11.88 -2.82 4.87
C GLY A 118 -10.39 -3.13 4.90
N ARG A 119 -9.96 -3.83 5.97
CA ARG A 119 -8.62 -4.41 6.08
C ARG A 119 -8.44 -5.44 4.97
N THR A 120 -7.28 -5.49 4.32
CA THR A 120 -7.00 -6.44 3.22
C THR A 120 -7.25 -7.91 3.56
N GLU A 121 -7.08 -8.30 4.82
CA GLU A 121 -7.42 -9.63 5.31
C GLU A 121 -8.92 -9.97 5.19
N SER A 122 -9.78 -8.97 4.95
CA SER A 122 -11.22 -9.13 4.74
C SER A 122 -11.57 -9.41 3.27
N ASP A 123 -10.70 -9.05 2.33
CA ASP A 123 -10.89 -9.31 0.90
C ASP A 123 -10.38 -10.72 0.56
N THR A 124 -11.17 -11.72 0.95
CA THR A 124 -10.95 -13.11 0.57
C THR A 124 -11.47 -13.32 -0.86
N PHE A 125 -10.57 -13.42 -1.83
CA PHE A 125 -10.84 -14.00 -3.15
C PHE A 125 -9.86 -15.14 -3.42
#